data_AF-A0A2U3PXR8-F1
#
_entry.id   AF-A0A2U3PXR8-F1
#
_cell.length_a   1.000
_cell.length_b   1.000
_cell.length_c   1.000
_cell.angle_alpha   90.00
_cell.angle_beta   90.00
_cell.angle_gamma   90.00
#
_symmetry.space_group_name_H-M   'P 1'
#
loop_
_entity.id
_entity.type
_entity.pdbx_description
1 polymer ?
#
loop_
_entity_poly.entity_id
_entity_poly.type
_entity_poly.pdbx_seq_one_letter_code
_entity_poly.pdbx_strand_id
1 'polypeptide(L)' 'MNIGEWYDPISERWIVPRETPTIAACDQSSAEKVPETNKREEAQRIWELLVDCCARG' A
#
# COMPACT_ATOMS: atom_id res chain seq x y z
N MET A 1 21.75 18.78 7.40
CA MET A 1 20.90 17.79 8.10
C MET A 1 20.06 17.12 7.02
N ASN A 2 20.48 15.96 6.52
CA ASN A 2 19.74 15.25 5.47
C ASN A 2 18.56 14.53 6.12
N ILE A 3 17.41 15.21 6.14
CA ILE A 3 16.16 14.65 6.65
C ILE A 3 15.65 13.68 5.58
N GLY A 4 15.73 12.38 5.84
CA GLY A 4 15.13 11.34 4.98
C GLY A 4 16.04 10.18 4.61
N GLU A 5 17.34 10.24 4.86
CA GLU A 5 18.23 9.09 4.64
C GLU A 5 18.01 8.04 5.72
N TRP A 6 17.87 6.76 5.35
CA TRP A 6 17.84 5.63 6.29
C TRP A 6 18.94 4.62 5.97
N TYR A 7 19.47 3.98 7.00
CA TYR A 7 20.48 2.94 6.87
C TYR A 7 19.80 1.58 6.72
N ASP A 8 20.16 0.82 5.66
CA ASP A 8 19.71 -0.55 5.46
C ASP A 8 20.81 -1.54 5.89
N PRO A 9 20.61 -2.31 6.98
CA PRO A 9 21.59 -3.29 7.45
C PRO A 9 21.63 -4.56 6.59
N ILE A 10 20.61 -4.83 5.77
CA ILE A 10 20.61 -5.98 4.85
C ILE A 10 21.59 -5.73 3.71
N SER A 11 21.64 -4.48 3.23
CA SER A 11 22.50 -4.07 2.11
C SER A 11 23.79 -3.37 2.53
N GLU A 12 23.96 -3.11 3.83
CA GLU A 12 25.04 -2.32 4.44
C GLU A 12 25.23 -0.93 3.79
N ARG A 13 24.12 -0.27 3.41
CA ARG A 13 24.14 0.95 2.61
C ARG A 13 23.15 1.99 3.11
N TRP A 14 23.51 3.26 2.92
CA TRP A 14 22.58 4.38 3.10
C TRP A 14 21.66 4.48 1.89
N ILE A 15 20.35 4.45 2.14
CA ILE A 15 19.32 4.63 1.13
C ILE A 15 18.81 6.06 1.23
N VAL A 16 19.00 6.80 0.14
CA VAL A 16 18.45 8.15 -0.02
C VAL A 16 17.04 8.01 -0.61
N PRO A 17 16.04 8.74 -0.13
CA PRO A 17 14.74 8.79 -0.78
C PRO A 17 14.96 9.19 -2.25
N ARG A 18 14.48 8.35 -3.17
CA ARG A 18 14.43 8.74 -4.59
C ARG A 18 13.58 10.00 -4.65
N GLU A 19 14.10 11.07 -5.25
CA GLU A 19 13.36 12.33 -5.42
C GLU A 19 11.95 12.00 -5.86
N THR A 20 10.98 12.24 -4.99
CA THR A 20 9.58 11.94 -5.28
C THR A 20 9.19 12.82 -6.45
N PRO A 21 8.88 12.28 -7.64
CA PRO A 21 8.05 13.05 -8.55
C PRO A 21 6.76 13.23 -7.77
N THR A 22 6.50 14.48 -7.36
CA THR A 22 5.28 14.99 -6.74
C THR A 22 4.34 13.91 -6.21
N ILE A 23 4.25 13.80 -4.88
CA ILE A 23 3.17 13.09 -4.16
C ILE A 23 1.82 13.75 -4.53
N ALA A 24 1.38 13.56 -5.76
CA ALA A 24 0.09 13.90 -6.34
C ALA A 24 -0.44 12.70 -7.16
N ALA A 25 0.41 11.72 -7.49
CA ALA A 25 -0.01 10.52 -8.20
C ALA A 25 -0.45 9.37 -7.27
N CYS A 26 -0.02 9.35 -6.00
CA CYS A 26 -0.44 8.29 -5.07
C CYS A 26 -1.89 8.48 -4.59
N ASP A 27 -2.38 9.73 -4.56
CA ASP A 27 -3.80 10.02 -4.26
C ASP A 27 -4.71 9.93 -5.50
N GLN A 28 -4.17 10.07 -6.71
CA GLN A 28 -4.99 10.09 -7.94
C GLN A 28 -5.36 8.70 -8.47
N SER A 29 -4.61 7.64 -8.13
CA SER A 29 -5.00 6.28 -8.55
C SER A 29 -6.19 5.70 -7.74
N SER A 30 -6.54 6.30 -6.60
CA SER A 30 -7.75 5.93 -5.84
C SER A 30 -8.98 6.76 -6.24
N ALA A 31 -8.83 7.69 -7.19
CA ALA A 31 -9.88 8.61 -7.62
C ALA A 31 -10.66 8.10 -8.84
N GLU A 32 -10.54 6.83 -9.23
CA GLU A 32 -11.62 6.18 -9.94
C GLU A 32 -12.78 6.06 -8.95
N LYS A 33 -13.81 6.89 -9.16
CA LYS A 33 -14.99 7.10 -8.33
C LYS A 33 -15.85 5.84 -8.24
N VAL A 34 -15.33 4.78 -7.64
CA VAL A 34 -16.12 3.66 -7.19
C VAL A 34 -16.76 4.09 -5.86
N PRO A 35 -18.10 4.08 -5.73
CA PRO A 35 -18.78 4.43 -4.49
C PRO A 35 -18.12 3.69 -3.33
N GLU A 36 -17.78 4.39 -2.24
CA GLU A 36 -17.09 3.81 -1.08
C GLU A 36 -17.81 2.58 -0.50
N THR A 37 -19.12 2.44 -0.76
CA THR A 37 -19.91 1.25 -0.46
C THR A 37 -19.41 0.00 -1.22
N ASN A 38 -19.09 0.13 -2.52
CA ASN A 38 -18.58 -0.97 -3.34
C ASN A 38 -17.19 -1.43 -2.87
N LYS A 39 -16.32 -0.50 -2.44
CA LYS A 39 -15.00 -0.86 -1.87
C LYS A 39 -15.14 -1.66 -0.57
N ARG A 40 -16.10 -1.29 0.28
CA ARG A 40 -16.38 -2.00 1.54
C ARG A 40 -16.95 -3.39 1.30
N GLU A 41 -17.84 -3.54 0.33
CA GLU A 41 -18.39 -4.83 -0.09
C GLU A 41 -17.31 -5.74 -0.68
N GLU A 42 -16.43 -5.20 -1.52
CA GLU A 42 -15.32 -5.95 -2.12
C GLU A 42 -14.30 -6.40 -1.06
N ALA A 43 -13.94 -5.51 -0.13
CA ALA A 43 -13.09 -5.86 1.01
C ALA A 43 -13.70 -6.97 1.88
N GLN A 44 -15.02 -6.93 2.11
CA GLN A 44 -15.72 -7.97 2.85
C GLN A 44 -15.70 -9.32 2.11
N ARG A 45 -15.95 -9.32 0.80
CA ARG A 45 -15.89 -10.54 -0.03
C ARG A 45 -14.49 -11.17 -0.03
N ILE A 46 -13.45 -10.36 -0.14
CA ILE A 46 -12.06 -10.84 -0.08
C ILE A 46 -11.76 -11.45 1.29
N TRP A 47 -12.22 -10.80 2.37
CA TRP A 47 -12.03 -11.30 3.73
C TRP A 47 -12.71 -12.66 3.94
N GLU A 48 -13.96 -12.81 3.50
CA GLU A 48 -14.72 -14.07 3.58
C GLU A 48 -14.01 -15.20 2.83
N LEU A 49 -13.50 -14.95 1.62
CA LEU A 49 -12.73 -15.94 0.85
C LEU A 49 -11.45 -16.38 1.57
N LEU A 50 -10.73 -15.44 2.20
CA LEU A 50 -9.51 -15.76 2.94
C LEU A 50 -9.80 -16.62 4.17
N VAL A 51 -10.84 -16.27 4.93
CA VAL A 51 -11.27 -17.03 6.12
C VAL A 51 -11.70 -18.45 5.72
N ASP A 52 -12.50 -18.57 4.65
CA ASP A 52 -12.97 -19.85 4.15
C ASP A 52 -11.83 -20.75 3.67
N CYS A 53 -10.81 -20.20 3.00
CA CYS A 53 -9.63 -20.95 2.59
C CYS A 53 -8.86 -21.50 3.80
N CYS A 54 -8.72 -20.71 4.87
CA CYS A 54 -8.05 -21.15 6.09
C CYS A 54 -8.87 -22.17 6.89
N ALA A 55 -10.20 -22.09 6.86
CA ALA A 55 -11.09 -23.00 7.59
C ALA A 55 -11.26 -24.37 6.92
N ARG A 56 -10.86 -24.52 5.64
CA ARG A 56 -10.89 -25.79 4.89
C ARG A 56 -9.59 -26.61 5.03
N GLY A 57 -8.69 -26.19 5.93
CA GLY A 57 -7.45 -26.90 6.30
C GLY A 57 -7.64 -27.88 7.45
#